data_AF-A0A9J5XM38-F1
#
_entry.id   AF-A0A9J5XM38-F1
#
_cell.length_a   1.000
_cell.length_b   1.000
_cell.length_c   1.000
_cell.angle_alpha   90.00
_cell.angle_beta   90.00
_cell.angle_gamma   90.00
#
_symmetry.space_group_name_H-M   'P 1'
#
loop_
_entity.id
_entity.type
_entity.pdbx_description
1 polymer ?
#
loop_
_entity_poly.entity_id
_entity_poly.type
_entity_poly.pdbx_seq_one_letter_code
_entity_poly.pdbx_strand_id
1 'polypeptide(L)'
;VGSVSNSIIPKWLEVLLSEKFFNSCLVHEFEKKNEENAFCLDCCLTLCIHCLPSHQSHKLLQIRRYVYQNVLRLKDVDILLDCSFVQSYTTNNAKVVFLNQRPIKRQFIKGSANYTCNQCHKSLQCPNIFCSISCKV
;
A
#
# COMPACT_ATOMS: atom_id res chain seq x y z
N VAL A 1 -30.61 -4.19 -15.48
CA VAL A 1 -29.66 -5.09 -14.78
C VAL A 1 -28.29 -4.44 -14.79
N GLY A 2 -27.71 -4.21 -13.62
CA GLY A 2 -26.46 -3.46 -13.46
C GLY A 2 -26.39 -2.85 -12.07
N SER A 3 -26.37 -3.72 -11.05
CA SER A 3 -26.14 -3.33 -9.66
C SER A 3 -24.76 -2.66 -9.56
N VAL A 4 -24.74 -1.35 -9.36
CA VAL A 4 -23.56 -0.62 -8.87
C VAL A 4 -23.27 -1.18 -7.49
N SER A 5 -22.31 -2.10 -7.40
CA SER A 5 -21.81 -2.56 -6.12
C SER A 5 -21.19 -1.34 -5.43
N ASN A 6 -21.91 -0.75 -4.47
CA ASN A 6 -21.31 0.08 -3.44
C ASN A 6 -20.32 -0.83 -2.70
N SER A 7 -19.09 -0.88 -3.19
CA SER A 7 -17.99 -1.60 -2.57
C SER A 7 -17.71 -0.91 -1.24
N ILE A 8 -18.29 -1.46 -0.17
CA ILE A 8 -17.97 -1.07 1.20
C ILE A 8 -16.48 -1.33 1.37
N ILE A 9 -15.68 -0.26 1.39
CA ILE A 9 -14.25 -0.34 1.63
C ILE A 9 -14.07 -0.97 3.02
N PRO A 10 -13.35 -2.11 3.15
CA PRO A 10 -13.14 -2.73 4.44
C PRO A 10 -12.44 -1.78 5.40
N LYS A 11 -12.82 -1.81 6.69
CA LYS A 11 -12.26 -0.89 7.68
C LYS A 11 -10.74 -0.94 7.76
N TRP A 12 -10.16 -2.14 7.68
CA TRP A 12 -8.70 -2.32 7.69
C TRP A 12 -8.01 -1.58 6.54
N LEU A 13 -8.66 -1.47 5.37
CA LEU A 13 -8.09 -0.83 4.19
C LEU A 13 -8.16 0.69 4.31
N GLU A 14 -9.28 1.21 4.82
CA GLU A 14 -9.40 2.63 5.14
C GLU A 14 -8.30 3.07 6.12
N VAL A 15 -8.12 2.31 7.21
CA VAL A 15 -7.09 2.60 8.21
C VAL A 15 -5.70 2.49 7.59
N LEU A 16 -5.39 1.38 6.90
CA LEU A 16 -4.10 1.14 6.25
C LEU A 16 -3.67 2.29 5.32
N LEU A 17 -4.59 2.88 4.57
CA LEU A 17 -4.30 3.97 3.64
C LEU A 17 -4.13 5.33 4.35
N SER A 18 -4.78 5.52 5.50
CA SER A 18 -4.67 6.74 6.31
C SER A 18 -3.45 6.76 7.24
N GLU A 19 -2.89 5.59 7.55
CA GLU A 19 -1.85 5.44 8.55
C GLU A 19 -0.46 5.93 8.17
N LYS A 20 0.30 6.36 9.19
CA LYS A 20 1.70 6.78 9.06
C LYS A 20 2.62 5.70 9.63
N PHE A 21 3.24 4.94 8.73
CA PHE A 21 4.21 3.92 9.08
C PHE A 21 5.60 4.47 9.41
N PHE A 22 6.38 3.66 10.11
CA PHE A 22 7.75 3.91 10.56
C PHE A 22 7.87 5.05 11.58
N ASN A 23 6.81 5.31 12.33
CA ASN A 23 6.89 6.08 13.57
C ASN A 23 7.39 5.18 14.71
N SER A 24 7.86 5.79 15.80
CA SER A 24 8.21 5.08 17.01
C SER A 24 6.96 4.56 17.71
N CYS A 25 6.97 3.29 18.11
CA CYS A 25 5.90 2.69 18.88
C CYS A 25 5.78 3.36 20.25
N LEU A 26 4.59 3.84 20.61
CA LEU A 26 4.33 4.52 21.88
C LEU A 26 4.40 3.57 23.09
N VAL A 27 4.07 2.29 22.89
CA VAL A 27 4.13 1.27 23.96
C VAL A 27 5.57 0.81 24.21
N HIS A 28 6.39 0.78 23.16
CA HIS A 28 7.76 0.29 23.20
C HIS A 28 8.75 1.41 22.85
N GLU A 29 8.52 2.63 23.36
CA GLU A 29 9.28 3.83 22.98
C GLU A 29 10.78 3.71 23.31
N PHE A 30 11.12 3.05 24.41
CA PHE A 30 12.49 2.90 24.88
C PHE A 30 13.20 1.66 24.32
N GLU A 31 12.50 0.83 23.55
CA GLU A 31 13.07 -0.38 22.99
C GLU A 31 13.79 -0.11 21.66
N LYS A 32 14.87 -0.86 21.42
CA LYS A 32 15.52 -0.82 20.11
C LYS A 32 14.61 -1.43 19.05
N LYS A 33 14.66 -0.89 17.82
CA LYS A 33 13.86 -1.36 16.67
C LYS A 33 12.35 -1.27 16.91
N ASN A 34 11.91 -0.18 17.52
CA ASN A 34 10.50 0.09 17.80
C ASN A 34 9.74 0.79 16.66
N GLU A 35 10.30 0.82 15.45
CA GLU A 35 9.60 1.39 14.29
C GLU A 35 8.38 0.54 13.91
N GLU A 36 7.23 1.21 13.76
CA GLU A 36 5.98 0.56 13.38
C GLU A 36 5.92 0.34 11.87
N ASN A 37 6.34 -0.84 11.43
CA ASN A 37 6.44 -1.18 10.02
C ASN A 37 5.56 -2.38 9.63
N ALA A 38 4.79 -2.94 10.56
CA ALA A 38 3.78 -3.94 10.29
C ALA A 38 2.38 -3.38 10.53
N PHE A 39 1.38 -3.96 9.89
CA PHE A 39 -0.02 -3.62 10.06
C PHE A 39 -0.83 -4.89 10.35
N CYS A 40 -1.65 -4.87 11.40
CA CYS A 40 -2.55 -5.95 11.72
C CYS A 40 -3.92 -5.69 11.13
N LEU A 41 -4.40 -6.61 10.28
CA LEU A 41 -5.72 -6.49 9.65
C LEU A 41 -6.86 -6.66 10.64
N ASP A 42 -6.70 -7.59 11.58
CA ASP A 42 -7.75 -7.94 12.52
C ASP A 42 -7.95 -6.83 13.58
N CYS A 43 -6.85 -6.22 14.02
CA CYS A 43 -6.89 -5.12 14.99
C CYS A 43 -6.97 -3.73 14.34
N CYS A 44 -6.67 -3.61 13.04
CA CYS A 44 -6.50 -2.32 12.35
C CYS A 44 -5.46 -1.41 13.04
N LEU A 45 -4.30 -1.96 13.43
CA LEU A 45 -3.24 -1.26 14.14
C LEU A 45 -1.88 -1.38 13.45
N THR A 46 -1.07 -0.34 13.58
CA THR A 46 0.36 -0.36 13.26
C THR A 46 1.14 -1.05 14.38
N LEU A 47 2.16 -1.83 14.03
CA LEU A 47 2.90 -2.67 14.96
C LEU A 47 4.41 -2.53 14.73
N CYS A 48 5.17 -2.45 15.82
CA CYS A 48 6.61 -2.68 15.81
C CYS A 48 6.93 -4.16 16.08
N ILE A 49 8.21 -4.54 16.01
CA ILE A 49 8.65 -5.93 16.21
C ILE A 49 8.24 -6.51 17.57
N HIS A 50 8.17 -5.66 18.61
CA HIS A 50 7.81 -6.06 19.97
C HIS A 50 6.30 -6.24 20.17
N CYS A 51 5.47 -5.66 19.30
CA CYS A 51 4.03 -5.90 19.32
C CYS A 51 3.65 -7.21 18.63
N LEU A 52 4.47 -7.72 17.70
CA LEU A 52 4.18 -8.92 16.91
C LEU A 52 3.87 -10.18 17.75
N PRO A 53 4.57 -10.47 18.87
CA PRO A 53 4.26 -11.63 19.71
C PRO A 53 2.83 -11.65 20.25
N SER A 54 2.19 -10.49 20.45
CA SER A 54 0.80 -10.38 20.89
C SER A 54 -0.21 -10.57 19.74
N HIS A 55 0.26 -10.67 18.50
CA HIS A 55 -0.55 -10.77 17.28
C HIS A 55 -0.19 -12.03 16.45
N GLN A 56 0.34 -13.08 17.08
CA GLN A 56 0.81 -14.30 16.38
C GLN A 56 -0.28 -15.01 15.56
N SER A 57 -1.53 -14.96 16.01
CA SER A 57 -2.68 -15.57 15.34
C SER A 57 -3.38 -14.63 14.36
N HIS A 58 -2.91 -13.39 14.20
CA HIS A 58 -3.56 -12.39 13.36
C HIS A 58 -2.97 -12.32 11.96
N LYS A 59 -3.75 -11.78 11.03
CA LYS A 59 -3.29 -11.47 9.67
C LYS A 59 -2.48 -10.17 9.69
N LEU A 60 -1.22 -10.26 9.28
CA LEU A 60 -0.27 -9.15 9.31
C LEU A 60 0.22 -8.81 7.90
N LEU A 61 0.39 -7.52 7.64
CA LEU A 61 1.04 -6.98 6.44
C LEU A 61 2.34 -6.29 6.82
N GLN A 62 3.43 -6.65 6.11
CA GLN A 62 4.70 -5.96 6.26
C GLN A 62 4.78 -4.77 5.31
N ILE A 63 4.82 -3.56 5.87
CA ILE A 63 5.05 -2.33 5.12
C ILE A 63 6.54 -2.15 4.87
N ARG A 64 6.91 -1.75 3.66
CA ARG A 64 8.28 -1.47 3.23
C ARG A 64 8.39 -0.06 2.68
N ARG A 65 9.60 0.49 2.65
CA ARG A 65 9.88 1.77 1.98
C ARG A 65 10.52 1.55 0.63
N TYR A 66 9.97 2.18 -0.40
CA TYR A 66 10.60 2.31 -1.71
C TYR A 66 10.51 3.76 -2.16
N VAL A 67 11.67 4.39 -2.39
CA VAL A 67 11.78 5.82 -2.75
C VAL A 67 10.97 6.70 -1.80
N TYR A 68 11.16 6.50 -0.49
CA TYR A 68 10.49 7.25 0.59
C TYR A 68 8.95 7.10 0.64
N GLN A 69 8.40 6.09 0.00
CA GLN A 69 6.97 5.84 -0.04
C GLN A 69 6.66 4.44 0.48
N ASN A 70 5.49 4.30 1.10
CA ASN A 70 5.03 3.03 1.65
C ASN A 70 4.60 2.10 0.51
N VAL A 71 5.13 0.88 0.52
CA VAL A 71 4.81 -0.17 -0.44
C VAL A 71 4.50 -1.49 0.25
N LEU A 72 3.67 -2.30 -0.40
CA LEU A 72 3.42 -3.70 -0.07
C LEU A 72 4.01 -4.59 -1.14
N ARG A 73 4.42 -5.81 -0.77
CA ARG A 73 4.71 -6.83 -1.77
C ARG A 73 3.41 -7.26 -2.42
N LEU A 74 3.40 -7.31 -3.74
CA LEU A 74 2.23 -7.68 -4.52
C LEU A 74 1.68 -9.03 -4.05
N LYS A 75 2.55 -10.04 -3.87
CA LYS A 75 2.16 -11.38 -3.40
C LYS A 75 1.40 -11.37 -2.06
N ASP A 76 1.75 -10.47 -1.15
CA ASP A 76 1.15 -10.44 0.20
C ASP A 76 -0.23 -9.76 0.18
N VAL A 77 -0.44 -8.82 -0.75
CA VAL A 77 -1.66 -8.00 -0.83
C VAL A 77 -2.68 -8.54 -1.84
N ASP A 78 -2.23 -9.25 -2.87
CA ASP A 78 -3.07 -9.81 -3.94
C ASP A 78 -4.02 -10.91 -3.43
N ILE A 79 -3.68 -11.55 -2.30
CA ILE A 79 -4.57 -12.50 -1.62
C ILE A 79 -5.70 -11.80 -0.82
N LEU A 80 -5.60 -10.49 -0.61
CA LEU A 80 -6.52 -9.70 0.22
C LEU A 80 -7.37 -8.74 -0.61
N LEU A 81 -6.80 -8.19 -1.69
CA LEU A 81 -7.47 -7.26 -2.58
C LEU A 81 -7.05 -7.49 -4.03
N ASP A 82 -7.98 -7.32 -4.95
CA ASP A 82 -7.67 -7.39 -6.38
C ASP A 82 -6.67 -6.28 -6.74
N CYS A 83 -5.44 -6.64 -7.06
CA CYS A 83 -4.41 -5.69 -7.49
C CYS A 83 -4.32 -5.53 -9.01
N SER A 84 -5.26 -6.11 -9.76
CA SER A 84 -5.30 -5.99 -11.22
C SER A 84 -5.30 -4.54 -11.67
N PHE A 85 -4.52 -4.26 -12.71
CA PHE A 85 -4.30 -2.93 -13.30
C PHE A 85 -3.71 -1.86 -12.38
N VAL A 86 -3.26 -2.22 -11.17
CA VAL A 86 -2.41 -1.38 -10.33
C VAL A 86 -0.97 -1.55 -10.79
N GLN A 87 -0.30 -0.46 -11.12
CA GLN A 87 1.09 -0.52 -11.54
C GLN A 87 1.99 -1.05 -10.42
N SER A 88 2.60 -2.20 -10.68
CA SER A 88 3.63 -2.78 -9.82
C SER A 88 5.04 -2.36 -10.26
N TYR A 89 5.98 -2.40 -9.31
CA TYR A 89 7.39 -2.10 -9.51
C TYR A 89 8.24 -3.25 -9.00
N THR A 90 9.38 -3.51 -9.63
CA THR A 90 10.33 -4.53 -9.16
C THR A 90 11.40 -3.87 -8.31
N THR A 91 11.58 -4.35 -7.08
CA THR A 91 12.66 -3.94 -6.16
C THR A 91 13.17 -5.14 -5.39
N ASN A 92 14.49 -5.32 -5.32
CA ASN A 92 15.13 -6.48 -4.67
C ASN A 92 14.51 -7.82 -5.11
N ASN A 93 14.31 -7.99 -6.42
CA ASN A 93 13.68 -9.15 -7.06
C ASN A 93 12.25 -9.48 -6.58
N ALA A 94 11.56 -8.54 -5.94
CA ALA A 94 10.16 -8.66 -5.55
C ALA A 94 9.30 -7.61 -6.25
N LYS A 95 8.07 -7.99 -6.63
CA LYS A 95 7.06 -7.04 -7.09
C LYS A 95 6.42 -6.34 -5.90
N VAL A 96 6.33 -5.02 -5.98
CA VAL A 96 5.71 -4.17 -4.96
C VAL A 96 4.70 -3.21 -5.58
N VAL A 97 3.72 -2.79 -4.80
CA VAL A 97 2.72 -1.78 -5.18
C VAL A 97 2.72 -0.67 -4.12
N PHE A 98 2.50 0.56 -4.57
CA PHE A 98 2.37 1.71 -3.67
C PHE A 98 1.02 1.68 -2.95
N LEU A 99 1.02 1.98 -1.65
CA LEU A 99 -0.22 2.20 -0.92
C LEU A 99 -0.90 3.48 -1.42
N ASN A 100 -0.17 4.59 -1.38
CA ASN A 100 -0.70 5.93 -1.62
C ASN A 100 -0.16 6.59 -2.89
N GLN A 101 -0.89 7.62 -3.32
CA GLN A 101 -0.47 8.50 -4.41
C GLN A 101 0.88 9.14 -4.11
N ARG A 102 1.72 9.22 -5.13
CA ARG A 102 3.03 9.87 -5.03
C ARG A 102 2.97 11.27 -5.59
N PRO A 103 3.71 12.24 -5.02
CA PRO A 103 3.80 13.59 -5.56
C PRO A 103 4.14 13.57 -7.05
N ILE A 104 3.42 14.36 -7.85
CA ILE A 104 3.69 14.53 -9.27
C ILE A 104 4.95 15.38 -9.39
N LYS A 105 6.12 14.74 -9.45
CA LYS A 105 7.28 15.39 -10.06
C LYS A 105 6.94 15.52 -11.54
N ARG A 106 6.93 16.75 -12.07
CA ARG A 106 6.67 17.04 -13.49
C ARG A 106 7.46 16.05 -14.35
N GLN A 107 6.79 15.04 -14.90
CA GLN A 107 7.39 14.10 -15.83
C GLN A 107 6.81 14.40 -17.20
N PHE A 108 7.54 15.22 -17.94
CA PHE A 108 7.42 15.27 -19.39
C PHE A 108 8.06 14.00 -19.93
N ILE A 109 7.28 13.09 -20.52
CA ILE A 109 7.83 12.04 -21.37
C ILE A 109 7.00 12.00 -22.65
N LYS A 110 7.67 12.31 -23.76
CA LYS A 110 7.19 12.22 -25.14
C LYS A 110 7.02 10.74 -25.53
N GLY A 111 5.92 10.42 -26.23
CA GLY A 111 5.97 9.44 -27.32
C GLY A 111 5.55 7.99 -27.08
N SER A 112 4.84 7.65 -26.01
CA SER A 112 4.20 6.32 -25.88
C SER A 112 2.79 6.50 -25.35
N ALA A 113 1.82 5.77 -25.90
CA ALA A 113 0.39 5.88 -25.60
C ALA A 113 0.13 6.27 -24.13
N ASN A 114 -0.53 7.40 -23.91
CA ASN A 114 -0.64 8.06 -22.61
C ASN A 114 -1.58 7.29 -21.66
N TYR A 115 -1.18 6.11 -21.18
CA TYR A 115 -1.86 5.47 -20.05
C TYR A 115 -1.67 6.38 -18.84
N THR A 116 -2.78 6.84 -18.28
CA THR A 116 -2.79 7.71 -17.11
C THR A 116 -3.64 7.08 -16.03
N CYS A 117 -3.28 7.34 -14.78
CA CYS A 117 -4.05 6.91 -13.65
C CYS A 117 -5.44 7.56 -13.69
N ASN A 118 -6.49 6.75 -13.59
CA ASN A 118 -7.87 7.26 -13.64
C ASN A 118 -8.18 8.27 -12.52
N GLN A 119 -7.50 8.15 -11.38
CA GLN A 119 -7.76 8.99 -10.19
C GLN A 119 -6.87 10.23 -10.07
N CYS A 120 -5.59 10.14 -10.46
CA CYS A 120 -4.61 11.21 -10.23
C CYS A 120 -3.87 11.65 -11.49
N HIS A 121 -4.23 11.09 -12.65
CA HIS A 121 -3.69 11.38 -13.97
C HIS A 121 -2.17 11.21 -14.13
N LYS A 122 -1.51 10.57 -13.15
CA LYS A 122 -0.09 10.18 -13.24
C LYS A 122 0.10 9.22 -14.42
N SER A 123 1.13 9.45 -15.23
CA SER A 123 1.51 8.54 -16.32
C SER A 123 1.85 7.14 -15.80
N LEU A 124 1.36 6.13 -16.52
CA LEU A 124 1.49 4.70 -16.19
C LEU A 124 2.13 3.92 -17.34
N GLN A 125 2.53 2.69 -17.01
CA GLN A 125 2.90 1.70 -18.03
C GLN A 125 1.65 0.93 -18.48
N CYS A 126 1.48 0.76 -19.78
CA CYS A 126 0.48 -0.15 -20.35
C CYS A 126 0.60 -1.56 -19.74
N PRO A 127 -0.49 -2.26 -19.38
CA PRO A 127 -1.91 -1.88 -19.51
C PRO A 127 -2.52 -1.32 -18.21
N ASN A 128 -1.72 -0.76 -17.30
CA ASN A 128 -2.20 -0.33 -15.98
C ASN A 128 -3.04 0.95 -16.06
N ILE A 129 -4.06 1.05 -15.20
CA ILE A 129 -4.96 2.22 -15.08
C ILE A 129 -4.96 2.85 -13.68
N PHE A 130 -4.28 2.24 -12.71
CA PHE A 130 -4.10 2.80 -11.36
C PHE A 130 -2.63 2.87 -10.96
N CYS A 131 -2.23 3.96 -10.28
CA CYS A 131 -0.83 4.15 -9.87
C CYS A 131 -0.50 3.59 -8.47
N SER A 132 -1.52 3.32 -7.65
CA SER A 132 -1.40 2.89 -6.25
C SER A 132 -2.72 2.24 -5.81
N ILE A 133 -2.71 1.54 -4.66
CA ILE A 133 -3.92 0.94 -4.07
C ILE A 133 -4.97 2.03 -3.79
N SER A 134 -4.56 3.16 -3.19
CA SER A 134 -5.44 4.31 -2.91
C SER A 134 -6.11 4.93 -4.15
N CYS A 135 -5.57 4.72 -5.36
CA CYS A 135 -6.20 5.19 -6.58
C CYS A 135 -7.26 4.23 -7.13
N LYS A 136 -7.19 2.96 -6.75
CA LYS A 136 -8.09 1.91 -7.23
C LYS A 136 -9.36 1.83 -6.38
N VAL A 137 -9.23 2.09 -5.09
CA VAL A 137 -10.30 1.97 -4.10
C VAL A 137 -11.14 3.23 -3.98
#